data_AF-A0A2T5J493-F1
#
_entry.id   AF-A0A2T5J493-F1
#
_cell.length_a   1.000
_cell.length_b   1.000
_cell.length_c   1.000
_cell.angle_alpha   90.00
_cell.angle_beta   90.00
_cell.angle_gamma   90.00
#
_symmetry.space_group_name_H-M   'P 1'
#
loop_
_entity.id
_entity.type
_entity.pdbx_description
1 polymer ?
#
loop_
_entity_poly.entity_id
_entity_poly.type
_entity_poly.pdbx_seq_one_letter_code
_entity_poly.pdbx_strand_id
1 'polypeptide(L)'
;MWRLMAIALCFISAWAWGAEPDIHFFSDQPIPEAALVHTPEPKPDWLLYGAPVVLLAFFFSFCLLVKWLIPFKETDMRFDLHDLPVAAQRGIGMAVILFGIAFCFGGLEAHYQMGLHGSAEAYFQQMGIGKLIAFTHAHLFGFTTSFFIIGIPFSLHFNRLKIYQWIFPLGLAASLTDVISWWGIKYVSPHFEYVTWWCGFVFSACYLWMLVALVRVLFFPRVKWFPDFINEDRQKKWDETHHKD
;
A
#
# COMPACT_ATOMS: atom_id res chain seq x y z
N MET A 1 40.10 -39.65 20.90
CA MET A 1 38.92 -40.39 20.39
C MET A 1 37.90 -39.48 19.73
N TRP A 2 37.38 -38.44 20.41
CA TRP A 2 36.40 -37.50 19.85
C TRP A 2 36.82 -36.77 18.55
N ARG A 3 38.09 -36.36 18.44
CA ARG A 3 38.61 -35.70 17.23
C ARG A 3 38.61 -36.59 16.00
N LEU A 4 38.91 -37.89 16.17
CA LEU A 4 38.89 -38.87 15.07
C LEU A 4 37.45 -39.18 14.64
N MET A 5 36.51 -39.19 15.59
CA MET A 5 35.10 -39.39 15.33
C MET A 5 34.48 -38.20 14.58
N ALA A 6 34.87 -36.97 14.94
CA ALA A 6 34.46 -35.75 14.23
C ALA A 6 35.00 -35.71 12.78
N ILE A 7 36.27 -36.09 12.59
CA ILE A 7 36.87 -36.18 11.25
C ILE A 7 36.14 -37.23 10.40
N ALA A 8 35.88 -38.42 10.96
CA ALA A 8 35.12 -39.46 10.26
C ALA A 8 33.70 -39.01 9.88
N LEU A 9 33.00 -38.31 10.78
CA LEU A 9 31.67 -37.74 10.52
C LEU A 9 31.70 -36.69 9.41
N CYS A 10 32.71 -35.82 9.36
CA CYS A 10 32.89 -34.83 8.29
C CYS A 10 33.18 -35.49 6.93
N PHE A 11 33.98 -36.55 6.90
CA PHE A 11 34.25 -37.30 5.67
C PHE A 11 33.01 -38.04 5.16
N ILE A 12 32.24 -38.65 6.06
CA ILE A 12 30.99 -39.34 5.72
C ILE A 12 29.93 -38.34 5.25
N SER A 13 29.85 -37.15 5.85
CA SER A 13 28.90 -36.11 5.42
C SER A 13 29.27 -35.51 4.06
N ALA A 14 30.56 -35.31 3.77
CA ALA A 14 31.02 -34.84 2.46
C ALA A 14 30.71 -35.86 1.35
N TRP A 15 30.84 -37.15 1.65
CA TRP A 15 30.51 -38.22 0.72
C TRP A 15 28.99 -38.39 0.53
N ALA A 16 28.21 -38.25 1.62
CA ALA A 16 26.75 -38.36 1.58
C ALA A 16 26.05 -37.19 0.88
N TRP A 17 26.67 -36.01 0.82
CA TRP A 17 26.12 -34.79 0.20
C TRP A 17 26.68 -34.49 -1.20
N GLY A 18 27.31 -35.48 -1.85
CA GLY A 18 27.60 -35.39 -3.28
C GLY A 18 28.61 -34.30 -3.63
N ALA A 19 29.63 -34.08 -2.79
CA ALA A 19 30.81 -33.36 -3.24
C ALA A 19 31.43 -34.17 -4.39
N GLU A 20 31.21 -33.74 -5.64
CA GLU A 20 31.86 -34.35 -6.79
C GLU A 20 33.38 -34.31 -6.57
N PRO A 21 34.08 -35.44 -6.74
CA PRO A 21 35.49 -35.59 -6.36
C PRO A 21 36.45 -34.64 -7.10
N ASP A 22 35.99 -33.99 -8.17
CA ASP A 22 36.81 -33.17 -9.07
C ASP A 22 36.62 -31.64 -8.88
N ILE A 23 35.76 -31.19 -7.97
CA ILE A 23 35.57 -29.74 -7.71
C ILE A 23 36.61 -29.26 -6.69
N HIS A 24 37.74 -28.78 -7.19
CA HIS A 24 38.77 -28.12 -6.39
C HIS A 24 38.39 -26.65 -6.09
N PHE A 25 37.61 -26.41 -5.04
CA PHE A 25 37.14 -25.07 -4.62
C PHE A 25 38.25 -24.02 -4.39
N PHE A 26 39.48 -24.43 -4.11
CA PHE A 26 40.61 -23.56 -3.81
C PHE A 26 41.81 -23.77 -4.76
N SER A 27 41.55 -24.27 -5.97
CA SER A 27 42.57 -24.49 -6.99
C SER A 27 42.83 -23.20 -7.80
N ASP A 28 44.10 -22.95 -8.15
CA ASP A 28 44.50 -21.87 -9.07
C ASP A 28 44.23 -22.21 -10.56
N GLN A 29 43.69 -23.40 -10.86
CA GLN A 29 43.31 -23.77 -12.23
C GLN A 29 42.09 -22.98 -12.70
N PRO A 30 42.09 -22.48 -13.95
CA PRO A 30 40.97 -21.76 -14.52
C PRO A 30 39.72 -22.64 -14.54
N ILE A 31 38.60 -22.10 -14.05
CA ILE A 31 37.30 -22.79 -14.06
C ILE A 31 36.89 -23.01 -15.52
N PRO A 32 36.53 -24.26 -15.91
CA PRO A 32 36.06 -24.54 -17.26
C PRO A 32 34.84 -23.68 -17.60
N GLU A 33 34.77 -23.15 -18.81
CA GLU A 33 33.67 -22.28 -19.26
C GLU A 33 32.29 -22.97 -19.13
N ALA A 34 32.24 -24.29 -19.30
CA ALA A 34 31.04 -25.11 -19.08
C ALA A 34 30.55 -25.17 -17.62
N ALA A 35 31.40 -24.80 -16.65
CA ALA A 35 31.06 -24.70 -15.23
C ALA A 35 30.78 -23.26 -14.78
N LEU A 36 30.90 -22.27 -15.68
CA LEU A 36 30.53 -20.90 -15.40
C LEU A 36 29.00 -20.75 -15.44
N VAL A 37 28.41 -20.45 -14.28
CA VAL A 37 27.02 -20.00 -14.23
C VAL A 37 26.98 -18.56 -14.71
N HIS A 38 26.53 -18.34 -15.95
CA HIS A 38 26.30 -17.00 -16.48
C HIS A 38 25.12 -16.38 -15.71
N THR A 39 25.43 -15.49 -14.78
CA THR A 39 24.40 -14.64 -14.17
C THR A 39 23.99 -13.59 -15.18
N PRO A 40 22.70 -13.18 -15.19
CA PRO A 40 22.27 -12.05 -16.00
C PRO A 40 23.15 -10.83 -15.73
N GLU A 41 23.42 -10.03 -16.76
CA GLU A 41 24.11 -8.77 -16.56
C GLU A 41 23.38 -7.93 -15.50
N PRO A 42 24.12 -7.24 -14.61
CA PRO A 42 23.52 -6.38 -13.61
C PRO A 42 22.71 -5.30 -14.32
N LYS A 43 21.48 -5.08 -13.82
CA LYS A 43 20.60 -4.06 -14.39
C LYS A 43 21.26 -2.68 -14.24
N PRO A 44 21.12 -1.79 -15.24
CA PRO A 44 21.67 -0.45 -15.16
C PRO A 44 21.03 0.34 -14.01
N ASP A 45 21.80 1.22 -13.37
CA ASP A 45 21.39 2.02 -12.20
C ASP A 45 20.10 2.81 -12.43
N TRP A 46 19.86 3.26 -13.67
CA TRP A 46 18.60 3.93 -14.04
C TRP A 46 17.37 3.06 -13.78
N LEU A 47 17.40 1.77 -14.09
CA LEU A 47 16.26 0.87 -13.84
C LEU A 47 16.14 0.49 -12.36
N LEU A 48 17.26 0.47 -11.64
CA LEU A 48 17.31 0.15 -10.22
C LEU A 48 16.81 1.31 -9.35
N TYR A 49 17.19 2.55 -9.66
CA TYR A 49 16.94 3.70 -8.79
C TYR A 49 16.16 4.81 -9.49
N GLY A 50 16.50 5.12 -10.74
CA GLY A 50 15.84 6.18 -11.49
C GLY A 50 14.36 5.91 -11.74
N ALA A 51 14.03 4.70 -12.19
CA ALA A 51 12.66 4.33 -12.52
C ALA A 51 11.70 4.35 -11.29
N PRO A 52 12.07 3.81 -10.11
CA PRO A 52 11.29 4.01 -8.88
C PRO A 52 11.12 5.49 -8.48
N VAL A 53 12.18 6.30 -8.62
CA VAL A 53 12.12 7.75 -8.32
C VAL A 53 11.16 8.47 -9.27
N VAL A 54 11.16 8.12 -10.56
CA VAL A 54 10.18 8.66 -11.53
C VAL A 54 8.76 8.31 -11.13
N LEU A 55 8.51 7.09 -10.65
CA LEU A 55 7.17 6.70 -10.19
C LEU A 55 6.73 7.48 -8.93
N LEU A 56 7.65 7.74 -8.01
CA LEU A 56 7.36 8.64 -6.87
C LEU A 56 7.11 10.08 -7.35
N ALA A 57 7.87 10.59 -8.32
CA ALA A 57 7.62 11.90 -8.92
C ALA A 57 6.25 11.96 -9.61
N PHE A 58 5.82 10.87 -10.25
CA PHE A 58 4.48 10.73 -10.81
C PHE A 58 3.40 10.88 -9.71
N PHE A 59 3.55 10.23 -8.56
CA PHE A 59 2.60 10.37 -7.44
C PHE A 59 2.41 11.84 -7.01
N PHE A 60 3.51 12.56 -6.78
CA PHE A 60 3.43 13.97 -6.39
C PHE A 60 2.86 14.84 -7.51
N SER A 61 3.26 14.59 -8.76
CA SER A 61 2.73 15.30 -9.93
C SER A 61 1.23 15.07 -10.11
N PHE A 62 0.75 13.86 -9.86
CA PHE A 62 -0.67 13.52 -9.91
C PHE A 62 -1.45 14.24 -8.80
N CYS A 63 -0.93 14.29 -7.57
CA CYS A 63 -1.52 15.08 -6.49
C CYS A 63 -1.59 16.58 -6.84
N LEU A 64 -0.51 17.13 -7.43
CA LEU A 64 -0.48 18.52 -7.89
C LEU A 64 -1.48 18.76 -9.04
N LEU A 65 -1.62 17.81 -9.96
CA LEU A 65 -2.59 17.88 -11.04
C LEU A 65 -4.02 17.92 -10.48
N VAL A 66 -4.33 17.05 -9.51
CA VAL A 66 -5.63 17.06 -8.83
C VAL A 66 -5.87 18.41 -8.13
N LYS A 67 -4.86 18.96 -7.43
CA LYS A 67 -4.95 20.31 -6.83
C LYS A 67 -5.30 21.38 -7.85
N TRP A 68 -4.66 21.31 -9.02
CA TRP A 68 -4.77 22.33 -10.05
C TRP A 68 -6.13 22.25 -10.75
N LEU A 69 -6.59 21.04 -11.08
CA LEU A 69 -7.87 20.82 -11.74
C LEU A 69 -9.06 21.02 -10.80
N ILE A 70 -8.91 20.65 -9.52
CA ILE A 70 -9.97 20.70 -8.50
C ILE A 70 -9.45 21.47 -7.29
N PRO A 71 -9.44 22.83 -7.34
CA PRO A 71 -8.96 23.64 -6.23
C PRO A 71 -9.92 23.55 -5.04
N PHE A 72 -9.37 23.69 -3.84
CA PHE A 72 -10.13 23.76 -2.60
C PHE A 72 -11.19 24.86 -2.66
N LYS A 73 -12.43 24.49 -2.32
CA LYS A 73 -13.56 25.41 -2.15
C LYS A 73 -14.25 25.08 -0.83
N GLU A 74 -14.52 26.10 -0.03
CA GLU A 74 -15.45 25.97 1.10
C GLU A 74 -16.87 26.05 0.54
N THR A 75 -17.70 25.07 0.87
CA THR A 75 -19.08 24.97 0.40
C THR A 75 -20.04 25.20 1.57
N ASP A 76 -21.16 25.88 1.34
CA ASP A 76 -22.22 26.09 2.34
C ASP A 76 -23.03 24.82 2.69
N MET A 77 -22.66 23.68 2.14
CA MET A 77 -23.33 22.41 2.43
C MET A 77 -23.12 22.04 3.90
N ARG A 78 -24.22 21.98 4.67
CA ARG A 78 -24.24 21.45 6.03
C ARG A 78 -24.73 20.00 5.95
N PHE A 79 -23.79 19.06 5.92
CA PHE A 79 -24.09 17.64 5.82
C PHE A 79 -23.68 16.94 7.12
N ASP A 80 -24.67 16.47 7.87
CA ASP A 80 -24.45 15.59 9.01
C ASP A 80 -24.88 14.17 8.66
N LEU A 81 -24.03 13.19 8.99
CA LEU A 81 -24.34 11.77 8.82
C LEU A 81 -25.53 11.34 9.67
N HIS A 82 -25.79 12.04 10.78
CA HIS A 82 -26.93 11.77 11.68
C HIS A 82 -28.28 12.19 11.11
N ASP A 83 -28.29 13.08 10.10
CA ASP A 83 -29.52 13.56 9.48
C ASP A 83 -30.01 12.63 8.35
N LEU A 84 -29.21 11.62 7.99
CA LEU A 84 -29.57 10.65 6.96
C LEU A 84 -30.71 9.72 7.41
N PRO A 85 -31.52 9.19 6.48
CA PRO A 85 -32.49 8.14 6.80
C PRO A 85 -31.83 6.95 7.50
N VAL A 86 -32.52 6.34 8.47
CA VAL A 86 -32.00 5.22 9.28
C VAL A 86 -31.47 4.07 8.40
N ALA A 87 -32.11 3.80 7.27
CA ALA A 87 -31.65 2.79 6.31
C ALA A 87 -30.25 3.12 5.74
N ALA A 88 -30.01 4.38 5.38
CA ALA A 88 -28.71 4.84 4.87
C ALA A 88 -27.64 4.82 5.95
N GLN A 89 -27.96 5.27 7.18
CA GLN A 89 -27.03 5.20 8.31
C GLN A 89 -26.59 3.76 8.61
N ARG A 90 -27.56 2.83 8.65
CA ARG A 90 -27.28 1.40 8.85
C ARG A 90 -26.45 0.82 7.71
N GLY A 91 -26.79 1.16 6.46
CA GLY A 91 -26.05 0.71 5.28
C GLY A 91 -24.60 1.17 5.29
N ILE A 92 -24.36 2.47 5.50
CA ILE A 92 -23.01 3.04 5.61
C ILE A 92 -22.27 2.44 6.80
N GLY A 93 -22.91 2.36 7.97
CA GLY A 93 -22.32 1.78 9.17
C GLY A 93 -21.85 0.33 8.98
N MET A 94 -22.70 -0.53 8.40
CA MET A 94 -22.30 -1.91 8.10
C MET A 94 -21.21 -1.98 7.03
N ALA A 95 -21.31 -1.17 5.98
CA ALA A 95 -20.30 -1.13 4.92
C ALA A 95 -18.93 -0.75 5.49
N VAL A 96 -18.85 0.30 6.32
CA VAL A 96 -17.60 0.76 6.96
C VAL A 96 -16.97 -0.37 7.79
N ILE A 97 -17.76 -1.11 8.58
CA ILE A 97 -17.25 -2.24 9.37
C ILE A 97 -16.73 -3.38 8.48
N LEU A 98 -17.51 -3.79 7.47
CA LEU A 98 -17.11 -4.86 6.56
C LEU A 98 -15.85 -4.50 5.76
N PHE A 99 -15.74 -3.23 5.33
CA PHE A 99 -14.57 -2.70 4.66
C PHE A 99 -13.35 -2.60 5.59
N GLY A 100 -13.54 -2.36 6.89
CA GLY A 100 -12.48 -2.46 7.88
C GLY A 100 -11.98 -3.89 8.05
N ILE A 101 -12.88 -4.87 8.11
CA ILE A 101 -12.53 -6.29 8.16
C ILE A 101 -11.77 -6.69 6.89
N ALA A 102 -12.29 -6.33 5.71
CA ALA A 102 -11.64 -6.61 4.43
C ALA A 102 -10.23 -6.00 4.35
N PHE A 103 -10.04 -4.79 4.87
CA PHE A 103 -8.74 -4.15 4.95
C PHE A 103 -7.74 -4.93 5.82
N CYS A 104 -8.17 -5.42 6.99
CA CYS A 104 -7.34 -6.29 7.83
C CYS A 104 -6.95 -7.59 7.10
N PHE A 105 -7.89 -8.22 6.39
CA PHE A 105 -7.60 -9.41 5.60
C PHE A 105 -6.65 -9.12 4.43
N GLY A 106 -6.74 -7.96 3.78
CA GLY A 106 -5.78 -7.56 2.75
C GLY A 106 -4.35 -7.41 3.30
N GLY A 107 -4.20 -6.81 4.49
CA GLY A 107 -2.90 -6.74 5.17
C GLY A 107 -2.35 -8.12 5.57
N LEU A 108 -3.22 -9.00 6.07
CA LEU A 108 -2.87 -10.39 6.38
C LEU A 108 -2.49 -11.19 5.13
N GLU A 109 -3.20 -11.00 4.02
CA GLU A 109 -2.88 -11.61 2.74
C GLU A 109 -1.49 -11.17 2.28
N ALA A 110 -1.21 -9.87 2.27
CA ALA A 110 0.11 -9.36 1.92
C ALA A 110 1.21 -9.98 2.80
N HIS A 111 1.03 -9.98 4.12
CA HIS A 111 1.98 -10.60 5.04
C HIS A 111 2.18 -12.10 4.78
N TYR A 112 1.09 -12.84 4.57
CA TYR A 112 1.14 -14.27 4.27
C TYR A 112 1.87 -14.56 2.96
N GLN A 113 1.59 -13.80 1.90
CA GLN A 113 2.24 -13.98 0.61
C GLN A 113 3.74 -13.71 0.69
N MET A 114 4.15 -12.67 1.44
CA MET A 114 5.57 -12.36 1.68
C MET A 114 6.25 -13.47 2.49
N GLY A 115 5.59 -14.02 3.51
CA GLY A 115 6.12 -15.14 4.29
C GLY A 115 6.25 -16.43 3.47
N LEU A 116 5.30 -16.71 2.57
CA LEU A 116 5.29 -17.92 1.73
C LEU A 116 6.39 -17.89 0.66
N HIS A 117 6.64 -16.73 0.04
CA HIS A 117 7.60 -16.59 -1.06
C HIS A 117 8.97 -16.07 -0.61
N GLY A 118 9.10 -15.61 0.64
CA GLY A 118 10.32 -15.07 1.23
C GLY A 118 10.60 -13.61 0.86
N SER A 119 10.22 -13.15 -0.33
CA SER A 119 10.34 -11.75 -0.76
C SER A 119 9.24 -11.32 -1.73
N ALA A 120 9.03 -10.00 -1.85
CA ALA A 120 8.13 -9.44 -2.86
C ALA A 120 8.60 -9.78 -4.28
N GLU A 121 9.90 -9.73 -4.53
CA GLU A 121 10.49 -10.13 -5.80
C GLU A 121 10.09 -11.56 -6.18
N ALA A 122 10.33 -12.53 -5.29
CA ALA A 122 10.01 -13.93 -5.54
C ALA A 122 8.51 -14.13 -5.80
N TYR A 123 7.65 -13.45 -5.02
CA TYR A 123 6.20 -13.47 -5.19
C TYR A 123 5.77 -13.00 -6.59
N PHE A 124 6.26 -11.83 -7.03
CA PHE A 124 5.87 -11.25 -8.32
C PHE A 124 6.52 -11.97 -9.51
N GLN A 125 7.71 -12.54 -9.36
CA GLN A 125 8.36 -13.37 -10.39
C GLN A 125 7.56 -14.65 -10.66
N GLN A 126 7.08 -15.33 -9.61
CA GLN A 126 6.28 -16.56 -9.75
C GLN A 126 4.83 -16.31 -10.22
N MET A 127 4.36 -15.05 -10.17
CA MET A 127 3.00 -14.71 -10.58
C MET A 127 2.82 -14.75 -12.10
N GLY A 128 1.87 -15.51 -12.63
CA GLY A 128 1.53 -15.45 -14.07
C GLY A 128 0.99 -14.07 -14.50
N ILE A 129 1.16 -13.68 -15.77
CA ILE A 129 0.63 -12.40 -16.29
C ILE A 129 -0.89 -12.28 -16.11
N GLY A 130 -1.65 -13.35 -16.36
CA GLY A 130 -3.09 -13.37 -16.15
C GLY A 130 -3.47 -13.16 -14.68
N LYS A 131 -2.68 -13.70 -13.75
CA LYS A 131 -2.87 -13.47 -12.31
C LYS A 131 -2.56 -12.02 -11.94
N LEU A 132 -1.50 -11.41 -12.48
CA LEU A 132 -1.19 -10.00 -12.23
C LEU A 132 -2.29 -9.07 -12.77
N ILE A 133 -2.84 -9.36 -13.95
CA ILE A 133 -3.97 -8.60 -14.51
C ILE A 133 -5.20 -8.70 -13.61
N ALA A 134 -5.57 -9.92 -13.20
CA ALA A 134 -6.71 -10.14 -12.31
C ALA A 134 -6.50 -9.44 -10.95
N PHE A 135 -5.29 -9.54 -10.39
CA PHE A 135 -4.91 -8.89 -9.14
C PHE A 135 -5.01 -7.36 -9.26
N THR A 136 -4.48 -6.79 -10.35
CA THR A 136 -4.58 -5.36 -10.68
C THR A 136 -6.04 -4.90 -10.77
N HIS A 137 -6.87 -5.61 -11.54
CA HIS A 137 -8.28 -5.27 -11.71
C HIS A 137 -9.04 -5.29 -10.37
N ALA A 138 -8.90 -6.38 -9.62
CA ALA A 138 -9.59 -6.55 -8.34
C ALA A 138 -9.18 -5.47 -7.32
N HIS A 139 -7.89 -5.14 -7.24
CA HIS A 139 -7.41 -4.12 -6.31
C HIS A 139 -7.78 -2.71 -6.74
N LEU A 140 -7.66 -2.33 -8.02
CA LEU A 140 -8.12 -1.02 -8.49
C LEU A 140 -9.62 -0.83 -8.21
N PHE A 141 -10.43 -1.85 -8.50
CA PHE A 141 -11.86 -1.82 -8.20
C PHE A 141 -12.12 -1.72 -6.69
N GLY A 142 -11.48 -2.59 -5.90
CA GLY A 142 -11.66 -2.66 -4.45
C GLY A 142 -11.23 -1.39 -3.74
N PHE A 143 -10.03 -0.88 -4.04
CA PHE A 143 -9.51 0.38 -3.50
C PHE A 143 -10.39 1.56 -3.86
N THR A 144 -10.78 1.71 -5.12
CA THR A 144 -11.63 2.82 -5.55
C THR A 144 -12.99 2.77 -4.86
N THR A 145 -13.60 1.58 -4.79
CA THR A 145 -14.92 1.38 -4.18
C THR A 145 -14.89 1.63 -2.68
N SER A 146 -13.89 1.12 -1.97
CA SER A 146 -13.76 1.31 -0.52
C SER A 146 -13.52 2.77 -0.17
N PHE A 147 -12.63 3.43 -0.91
CA PHE A 147 -12.37 4.86 -0.78
C PHE A 147 -13.59 5.70 -1.15
N PHE A 148 -14.41 5.30 -2.11
CA PHE A 148 -15.64 6.03 -2.43
C PHE A 148 -16.68 5.92 -1.30
N ILE A 149 -16.93 4.70 -0.81
CA ILE A 149 -17.92 4.41 0.23
C ILE A 149 -17.55 5.06 1.58
N ILE A 150 -16.27 5.11 1.92
CA ILE A 150 -15.79 5.70 3.17
C ILE A 150 -15.43 7.18 2.99
N GLY A 151 -14.77 7.52 1.88
CA GLY A 151 -14.21 8.84 1.63
C GLY A 151 -15.24 9.90 1.30
N ILE A 152 -16.35 9.57 0.61
CA ILE A 152 -17.41 10.55 0.36
C ILE A 152 -18.10 10.98 1.65
N PRO A 153 -18.68 10.07 2.46
CA PRO A 153 -19.36 10.49 3.68
C PRO A 153 -18.41 11.21 4.64
N PHE A 154 -17.15 10.78 4.71
CA PHE A 154 -16.11 11.50 5.47
C PHE A 154 -15.88 12.92 4.93
N SER A 155 -15.69 13.08 3.62
CA SER A 155 -15.40 14.38 3.01
C SER A 155 -16.60 15.34 3.08
N LEU A 156 -17.83 14.81 3.03
CA LEU A 156 -19.04 15.60 3.19
C LEU A 156 -19.21 16.08 4.64
N HIS A 157 -18.94 15.22 5.62
CA HIS A 157 -19.04 15.56 7.03
C HIS A 157 -17.96 16.55 7.48
N PHE A 158 -16.72 16.38 7.00
CA PHE A 158 -15.58 17.25 7.30
C PHE A 158 -15.21 18.21 6.15
N ASN A 159 -16.22 18.71 5.43
CA ASN A 159 -16.03 19.49 4.21
C ASN A 159 -15.27 20.81 4.41
N ARG A 160 -15.32 21.41 5.60
CA ARG A 160 -14.69 22.70 5.90
C ARG A 160 -13.23 22.60 6.33
N LEU A 161 -12.62 21.41 6.38
CA LEU A 161 -11.21 21.24 6.75
C LEU A 161 -10.32 21.06 5.51
N LYS A 162 -9.47 22.05 5.20
CA LYS A 162 -8.55 22.03 4.04
C LYS A 162 -7.72 20.75 3.97
N ILE A 163 -7.18 20.33 5.10
CA ILE A 163 -6.32 19.14 5.17
C ILE A 163 -7.13 17.84 4.98
N TYR A 164 -8.44 17.84 5.20
CA TYR A 164 -9.28 16.63 5.15
C TYR A 164 -9.79 16.39 3.74
N GLN A 165 -9.99 17.47 2.97
CA GLN A 165 -10.22 17.38 1.53
C GLN A 165 -9.04 16.71 0.78
N TRP A 166 -7.85 16.65 1.39
CA TRP A 166 -6.68 15.96 0.81
C TRP A 166 -6.61 14.47 1.14
N ILE A 167 -7.18 14.01 2.26
CA ILE A 167 -7.02 12.63 2.74
C ILE A 167 -7.58 11.63 1.71
N PHE A 168 -8.76 11.93 1.17
CA PHE A 168 -9.42 11.09 0.17
C PHE A 168 -8.63 10.99 -1.15
N PRO A 169 -8.30 12.10 -1.87
CA PRO A 169 -7.54 12.02 -3.11
C PRO A 169 -6.10 11.52 -2.92
N LEU A 170 -5.47 11.79 -1.77
CA LEU A 170 -4.11 11.32 -1.48
C LEU A 170 -4.04 9.80 -1.40
N GLY A 171 -5.01 9.15 -0.73
CA GLY A 171 -5.05 7.70 -0.67
C GLY A 171 -5.39 7.03 -2.01
N LEU A 172 -6.23 7.67 -2.85
CA LEU A 172 -6.48 7.20 -4.22
C LEU A 172 -5.25 7.36 -5.13
N ALA A 173 -4.49 8.44 -4.97
CA ALA A 173 -3.22 8.61 -5.68
C ALA A 173 -2.21 7.53 -5.27
N ALA A 174 -2.17 7.19 -3.97
CA ALA A 174 -1.31 6.14 -3.44
C ALA A 174 -1.71 4.76 -3.99
N SER A 175 -3.01 4.44 -4.03
CA SER A 175 -3.47 3.14 -4.56
C SER A 175 -3.17 2.95 -6.04
N LEU A 176 -3.34 4.00 -6.87
CA LEU A 176 -2.96 3.94 -8.28
C LEU A 176 -1.45 3.75 -8.46
N THR A 177 -0.65 4.48 -7.68
CA THR A 177 0.81 4.39 -7.74
C THR A 177 1.32 3.02 -7.29
N ASP A 178 0.72 2.45 -6.24
CA ASP A 178 1.04 1.09 -5.75
C ASP A 178 0.78 0.01 -6.81
N VAL A 179 -0.36 0.10 -7.49
CA VAL A 179 -0.68 -0.83 -8.57
C VAL A 179 0.36 -0.74 -9.68
N ILE A 180 0.79 0.46 -10.06
CA ILE A 180 1.86 0.64 -11.06
C ILE A 180 3.19 0.05 -10.57
N SER A 181 3.54 0.20 -9.29
CA SER A 181 4.79 -0.36 -8.77
C SER A 181 4.81 -1.89 -8.79
N TRP A 182 3.68 -2.60 -8.66
CA TRP A 182 3.64 -4.06 -8.81
C TRP A 182 4.11 -4.54 -10.19
N TRP A 183 3.70 -3.83 -11.24
CA TRP A 183 4.19 -4.08 -12.61
C TRP A 183 5.68 -3.76 -12.72
N GLY A 184 6.14 -2.70 -12.05
CA GLY A 184 7.56 -2.37 -11.92
C GLY A 184 8.39 -3.46 -11.23
N ILE A 185 7.89 -4.04 -10.13
CA ILE A 185 8.54 -5.15 -9.42
C ILE A 185 8.68 -6.35 -10.35
N LYS A 186 7.61 -6.67 -11.10
CA LYS A 186 7.60 -7.84 -11.99
C LYS A 186 8.55 -7.70 -13.18
N TYR A 187 8.52 -6.56 -13.87
CA TYR A 187 9.15 -6.42 -15.18
C TYR A 187 10.42 -5.55 -15.19
N VAL A 188 10.62 -4.70 -14.19
CA VAL A 188 11.70 -3.71 -14.19
C VAL A 188 12.75 -4.03 -13.13
N SER A 189 12.39 -3.91 -11.84
CA SER A 189 13.34 -4.06 -10.73
C SER A 189 12.62 -4.34 -9.41
N PRO A 190 13.19 -5.19 -8.53
CA PRO A 190 12.66 -5.37 -7.18
C PRO A 190 12.63 -4.08 -6.35
N HIS A 191 13.45 -3.08 -6.67
CA HIS A 191 13.48 -1.79 -5.94
C HIS A 191 12.16 -1.00 -6.01
N PHE A 192 11.24 -1.35 -6.92
CA PHE A 192 9.88 -0.81 -6.88
C PHE A 192 9.12 -1.19 -5.61
N GLU A 193 9.60 -2.20 -4.86
CA GLU A 193 9.08 -2.55 -3.55
C GLU A 193 9.06 -1.35 -2.59
N TYR A 194 10.08 -0.48 -2.60
CA TYR A 194 10.10 0.72 -1.76
C TYR A 194 8.92 1.65 -2.05
N VAL A 195 8.52 1.76 -3.32
CA VAL A 195 7.37 2.56 -3.74
C VAL A 195 6.07 1.92 -3.24
N THR A 196 5.96 0.59 -3.35
CA THR A 196 4.82 -0.16 -2.80
C THR A 196 4.70 0.01 -1.29
N TRP A 197 5.80 -0.07 -0.54
CA TRP A 197 5.79 0.13 0.91
C TRP A 197 5.35 1.55 1.28
N TRP A 198 5.88 2.56 0.60
CA TRP A 198 5.46 3.95 0.78
C TRP A 198 3.97 4.15 0.48
N CYS A 199 3.51 3.67 -0.67
CA CYS A 199 2.11 3.80 -1.07
C CYS A 199 1.18 3.03 -0.13
N GLY A 200 1.56 1.83 0.28
CA GLY A 200 0.82 1.02 1.25
C GLY A 200 0.69 1.73 2.60
N PHE A 201 1.74 2.40 3.07
CA PHE A 201 1.68 3.23 4.27
C PHE A 201 0.74 4.42 4.11
N VAL A 202 0.89 5.23 3.05
CA VAL A 202 0.05 6.41 2.80
C VAL A 202 -1.42 6.02 2.62
N PHE A 203 -1.68 4.98 1.84
CA PHE A 203 -3.01 4.40 1.63
C PHE A 203 -3.63 3.97 2.96
N SER A 204 -2.90 3.18 3.75
CA SER A 204 -3.38 2.65 5.03
C SER A 204 -3.67 3.78 6.03
N ALA A 205 -2.79 4.77 6.11
CA ALA A 205 -2.97 5.92 7.00
C ALA A 205 -4.21 6.73 6.62
N CYS A 206 -4.39 7.06 5.34
CA CYS A 206 -5.55 7.80 4.85
C CYS A 206 -6.84 7.01 5.08
N TYR A 207 -6.82 5.72 4.73
CA TYR A 207 -7.98 4.86 4.84
C TYR A 207 -8.42 4.65 6.29
N LEU A 208 -7.50 4.27 7.17
CA LEU A 208 -7.79 4.07 8.60
C LEU A 208 -8.24 5.37 9.26
N TRP A 209 -7.67 6.51 8.88
CA TRP A 209 -8.10 7.80 9.38
C TRP A 209 -9.59 8.07 9.08
N MET A 210 -9.99 7.89 7.82
CA MET A 210 -11.39 8.09 7.41
C MET A 210 -12.32 7.04 8.02
N LEU A 211 -11.88 5.78 8.07
CA LEU A 211 -12.64 4.67 8.64
C LEU A 211 -12.92 4.88 10.13
N VAL A 212 -11.90 5.20 10.92
CA VAL A 212 -12.03 5.47 12.37
C VAL A 212 -12.92 6.68 12.60
N ALA A 213 -12.76 7.74 11.81
CA ALA A 213 -13.62 8.92 11.90
C ALA A 213 -15.10 8.56 11.67
N LEU A 214 -15.42 7.79 10.62
CA LEU A 214 -16.80 7.38 10.34
C LEU A 214 -17.37 6.42 11.37
N VAL A 215 -16.60 5.42 11.82
CA VAL A 215 -17.05 4.51 12.89
C VAL A 215 -17.39 5.32 14.14
N ARG A 216 -16.53 6.28 14.50
CA ARG A 216 -16.76 7.12 15.67
C ARG A 216 -17.98 8.03 15.48
N VAL A 217 -18.16 8.67 14.34
CA VAL A 217 -19.34 9.53 14.08
C VAL A 217 -20.62 8.69 14.15
N LEU A 218 -20.69 7.55 13.46
CA LEU A 218 -21.91 6.75 13.35
C LEU A 218 -22.26 5.98 14.64
N PHE A 219 -21.29 5.37 15.31
CA PHE A 219 -21.54 4.49 16.46
C PHE A 219 -21.29 5.16 17.81
N PHE A 220 -20.43 6.19 17.86
CA PHE A 220 -20.01 6.83 19.11
C PHE A 220 -20.10 8.37 19.03
N PRO A 221 -21.30 8.93 18.78
CA PRO A 221 -21.46 10.37 18.53
C PRO A 221 -21.01 11.24 19.71
N ARG A 222 -21.05 10.73 20.94
CA ARG A 222 -20.65 11.45 22.15
C ARG A 222 -19.13 11.60 22.34
N VAL A 223 -18.30 10.83 21.61
CA VAL A 223 -16.85 10.78 21.82
C VAL A 223 -16.14 11.82 20.95
N LYS A 224 -15.95 13.05 21.44
CA LYS A 224 -15.27 14.10 20.66
C LYS A 224 -13.79 13.77 20.40
N TRP A 225 -13.33 14.04 19.17
CA TRP A 225 -11.94 13.88 18.75
C TRP A 225 -11.40 15.20 18.17
N PHE A 226 -10.07 15.27 17.98
CA PHE A 226 -9.36 16.44 17.46
C PHE A 226 -9.98 17.05 16.18
N PRO A 227 -10.38 16.26 15.16
CA PRO A 227 -11.10 16.78 13.99
C PRO A 227 -12.30 17.66 14.29
N ASP A 228 -13.11 17.28 15.27
CA ASP A 228 -14.43 17.89 15.47
C ASP A 228 -14.30 19.24 16.12
N PHE A 229 -13.34 19.41 17.03
CA PHE A 229 -13.08 20.72 17.63
C PHE A 229 -12.74 21.75 16.55
N ILE A 230 -11.89 21.38 15.58
CA ILE A 230 -11.50 22.28 14.49
C ILE A 230 -12.68 22.54 13.55
N ASN A 231 -13.48 21.51 13.24
CA ASN A 231 -14.63 21.65 12.35
C ASN A 231 -15.73 22.50 13.00
N GLU A 232 -16.07 22.25 14.26
CA GLU A 232 -17.06 23.02 15.04
C GLU A 232 -16.63 24.49 15.19
N ASP A 233 -15.36 24.76 15.49
CA ASP A 233 -14.86 26.14 15.62
C ASP A 233 -14.86 26.89 14.29
N ARG A 234 -14.53 26.21 13.18
CA ARG A 234 -14.65 26.76 11.82
C ARG A 234 -16.10 26.99 11.44
N GLN A 235 -17.00 26.10 11.83
CA GLN A 235 -18.43 26.23 11.59
C GLN A 235 -19.02 27.43 12.33
N LYS A 236 -18.71 27.60 13.62
CA LYS A 236 -19.15 28.78 14.39
C LYS A 236 -18.70 30.10 13.75
N LYS A 237 -17.42 30.19 13.36
CA LYS A 237 -16.88 31.39 12.69
C LYS A 237 -17.56 31.66 11.35
N TRP A 238 -17.90 30.61 10.60
CA TRP A 238 -18.62 30.74 9.33
C TRP A 238 -20.05 31.24 9.56
N ASP A 239 -20.77 30.63 10.49
CA ASP A 239 -22.13 31.02 10.83
C ASP A 239 -22.16 32.49 11.31
N GLU A 240 -21.20 32.94 12.12
CA GLU A 240 -21.07 34.35 12.55
C GLU A 240 -20.80 35.36 11.43
N THR A 241 -20.16 34.92 10.34
CA THR A 241 -19.82 35.78 9.20
C THR A 241 -20.93 35.83 8.15
N HIS A 242 -21.73 34.77 8.02
CA HIS A 242 -22.78 34.65 6.99
C HIS A 242 -24.21 34.84 7.52
N HIS A 243 -24.45 34.84 8.84
CA HIS A 243 -25.73 35.25 9.44
C HIS A 243 -25.86 36.76 9.69
N LYS A 244 -24.89 37.57 9.24
CA LYS A 244 -24.93 39.04 9.35
C LYS A 244 -25.48 39.76 8.12
N ASP A 245 -25.89 39.02 7.10
CA ASP A 245 -26.60 39.50 5.90
C ASP A 245 -28.01 38.92 5.86
#